data_AF-A0A0L0W1L2-F1
#
_entry.id   AF-A0A0L0W1L2-F1
#
_cell.length_a   1.000
_cell.length_b   1.000
_cell.length_c   1.000
_cell.angle_alpha   90.00
_cell.angle_beta   90.00
_cell.angle_gamma   90.00
#
_symmetry.space_group_name_H-M   'P 1'
#
loop_
_entity.id
_entity.type
_entity.pdbx_description
1 polymer ?
#
loop_
_entity_poly.entity_id
_entity_poly.type
_entity_poly.pdbx_seq_one_letter_code
_entity_poly.pdbx_strand_id
1 'polypeptide(L)'
;MAFKLSCGLIILLLATVTRSGPTDLAPIGVFRTAHAEMERGDLYKYQGTVDDWYGTIGSIVQGGGSLIKRSREGEAKMQAARDVATGPVASGAYVKKMLGWQDDSLIRTGNFWEEKIYQDRNMLQIIPNEHPYGLPEGVEHWMLWTRESPLTPDLFKPLPHEEVPNQDFLNSARVEALIRYINHYDFYGTSGISDEVLKDFVPSKFFHPTEDKVWVDPLSTEKVTRKEGVEAMSWAGRHVLKVIHTKFSPMEYEILFDRPPERWKSVVSPDHFHVLVKRKPTEIRTALKTTKPKRVRPSPYTRSTTTQKGSLESKL
;
A
#
# COMPACT_ATOMS: atom_id res chain seq x y z
N MET A 1 -37.73 -76.99 -9.73
CA MET A 1 -38.42 -75.91 -8.98
C MET A 1 -37.75 -74.59 -9.32
N ALA A 2 -38.54 -73.64 -9.80
CA ALA A 2 -38.12 -72.27 -10.06
C ALA A 2 -37.86 -71.53 -8.74
N PHE A 3 -36.89 -70.60 -8.73
CA PHE A 3 -37.15 -69.17 -8.49
C PHE A 3 -35.89 -68.36 -8.78
N LYS A 4 -36.03 -67.39 -9.70
CA LYS A 4 -35.13 -66.24 -9.88
C LYS A 4 -35.38 -65.27 -8.72
N LEU A 5 -34.34 -64.56 -8.28
CA LEU A 5 -34.41 -63.11 -8.02
C LEU A 5 -33.00 -62.51 -7.93
N SER A 6 -32.72 -61.72 -8.96
CA SER A 6 -31.73 -60.65 -9.06
C SER A 6 -31.88 -59.60 -7.96
N CYS A 7 -30.77 -59.00 -7.52
CA CYS A 7 -30.57 -57.55 -7.42
C CYS A 7 -29.29 -57.20 -6.66
N GLY A 8 -28.53 -56.22 -7.16
CA GLY A 8 -27.72 -55.34 -6.31
C GLY A 8 -26.20 -55.48 -6.41
N LEU A 9 -25.64 -55.26 -7.59
CA LEU A 9 -24.25 -54.83 -7.74
C LEU A 9 -24.11 -53.44 -7.07
N ILE A 10 -23.64 -53.39 -5.83
CA ILE A 10 -23.23 -52.12 -5.20
C ILE A 10 -21.86 -51.77 -5.76
N ILE A 11 -21.85 -50.96 -6.83
CA ILE A 11 -20.67 -50.22 -7.25
C ILE A 11 -20.41 -49.20 -6.15
N LEU A 12 -19.42 -49.47 -5.30
CA LEU A 12 -18.86 -48.50 -4.38
C LEU A 12 -18.08 -47.48 -5.22
N LEU A 13 -18.78 -46.49 -5.74
CA LEU A 13 -18.17 -45.26 -6.25
C LEU A 13 -17.50 -44.60 -5.03
N LEU A 14 -16.20 -44.84 -4.88
CA LEU A 14 -15.31 -43.95 -4.14
C LEU A 14 -15.35 -42.60 -4.84
N ALA A 15 -16.35 -41.79 -4.48
CA ALA A 15 -16.30 -40.37 -4.65
C ALA A 15 -15.11 -39.91 -3.80
N THR A 16 -13.95 -39.79 -4.45
CA THR A 16 -12.92 -38.87 -4.02
C THR A 16 -13.61 -37.51 -3.88
N VAL A 17 -13.98 -37.19 -2.64
CA VAL A 17 -14.27 -35.82 -2.23
C VAL A 17 -12.96 -35.08 -2.44
N THR A 18 -12.76 -34.58 -3.65
CA THR A 18 -11.92 -33.42 -3.85
C THR A 18 -12.57 -32.36 -2.98
N ARG A 19 -11.96 -32.10 -1.82
CA ARG A 19 -12.18 -30.86 -1.10
C ARG A 19 -11.91 -29.78 -2.13
N SER A 20 -12.96 -29.21 -2.68
CA SER A 20 -12.92 -27.93 -3.35
C SER A 20 -12.23 -27.03 -2.34
N GLY A 21 -11.07 -26.49 -2.70
CA GLY A 21 -10.48 -25.38 -1.97
C GLY A 21 -11.51 -24.25 -1.86
N PRO A 22 -11.27 -23.24 -1.00
CA PRO A 22 -12.12 -22.05 -0.97
C PRO A 22 -12.34 -21.60 -2.41
N THR A 23 -13.60 -21.49 -2.83
CA THR A 23 -13.97 -21.00 -4.15
C THR A 23 -13.12 -19.77 -4.46
N ASP A 24 -12.38 -19.84 -5.55
CA ASP A 24 -11.41 -18.84 -5.95
C ASP A 24 -12.18 -17.59 -6.36
N LEU A 25 -12.61 -16.79 -5.38
CA LEU A 25 -13.47 -15.63 -5.58
C LEU A 25 -12.77 -14.70 -6.57
N ALA A 26 -13.46 -14.31 -7.63
CA ALA A 26 -12.93 -13.38 -8.61
C ALA A 26 -12.49 -12.09 -7.89
N PRO A 27 -11.34 -11.50 -8.26
CA PRO A 27 -10.85 -10.31 -7.59
C PRO A 27 -11.87 -9.16 -7.73
N ILE A 28 -12.16 -8.50 -6.61
CA ILE A 28 -13.15 -7.40 -6.56
C ILE A 28 -12.51 -6.10 -7.07
N GLY A 29 -13.01 -5.56 -8.18
CA GLY A 29 -12.50 -4.30 -8.73
C GLY A 29 -12.35 -4.32 -10.24
N VAL A 30 -11.36 -3.60 -10.76
CA VAL A 30 -11.17 -3.33 -12.20
C VAL A 30 -10.58 -4.48 -13.02
N PHE A 31 -10.46 -5.68 -12.46
CA PHE A 31 -9.51 -6.71 -12.90
C PHE A 31 -9.87 -7.48 -14.19
N ARG A 32 -11.12 -7.40 -14.68
CA ARG A 32 -11.63 -8.01 -15.94
C ARG A 32 -10.77 -9.15 -16.51
N THR A 33 -10.13 -8.94 -17.67
CA THR A 33 -9.22 -9.85 -18.37
C THR A 33 -7.76 -9.38 -18.30
N ALA A 34 -7.47 -8.45 -17.38
CA ALA A 34 -6.13 -7.90 -17.21
C ALA A 34 -5.20 -8.97 -16.61
N HIS A 35 -3.90 -8.81 -16.81
CA HIS A 35 -2.90 -9.60 -16.11
C HIS A 35 -1.70 -8.73 -15.73
N ALA A 36 -1.05 -9.04 -14.62
CA ALA A 36 0.01 -8.20 -14.06
C ALA A 36 1.24 -8.05 -14.97
N GLU A 37 1.49 -9.02 -15.85
CA GLU A 37 2.63 -9.04 -16.78
C GLU A 37 2.36 -8.27 -18.10
N MET A 38 1.26 -7.55 -18.23
CA MET A 38 0.93 -6.85 -19.47
C MET A 38 1.87 -5.65 -19.71
N GLU A 39 2.06 -5.34 -20.98
CA GLU A 39 2.84 -4.19 -21.41
C GLU A 39 2.05 -2.88 -21.30
N ARG A 40 2.78 -1.76 -21.26
CA ARG A 40 2.19 -0.42 -21.19
C ARG A 40 1.17 -0.17 -22.30
N GLY A 41 1.45 -0.67 -23.52
CA GLY A 41 0.60 -0.48 -24.69
C GLY A 41 -0.79 -1.10 -24.55
N ASP A 42 -0.94 -2.08 -23.66
CA ASP A 42 -2.20 -2.77 -23.43
C ASP A 42 -2.97 -2.24 -22.23
N LEU A 43 -2.32 -1.47 -21.33
CA LEU A 43 -2.91 -0.96 -20.09
C LEU A 43 -4.30 -0.35 -20.30
N TYR A 44 -4.46 0.56 -21.26
CA TYR A 44 -5.72 1.27 -21.51
C TYR A 44 -6.87 0.36 -21.96
N LYS A 45 -6.57 -0.79 -22.59
CA LYS A 45 -7.59 -1.77 -23.02
C LYS A 45 -8.23 -2.45 -21.82
N TYR A 46 -7.49 -2.56 -20.72
CA TYR A 46 -7.87 -3.30 -19.53
C TYR A 46 -8.33 -2.42 -18.36
N GLN A 47 -8.31 -1.08 -18.52
CA GLN A 47 -8.78 -0.19 -17.48
C GLN A 47 -10.28 -0.33 -17.22
N GLY A 48 -10.66 -0.29 -15.94
CA GLY A 48 -12.03 -0.41 -15.47
C GLY A 48 -12.49 0.80 -14.68
N THR A 49 -13.80 0.95 -14.51
CA THR A 49 -14.39 1.95 -13.62
C THR A 49 -14.55 1.37 -12.21
N VAL A 50 -14.48 2.23 -11.21
CA VAL A 50 -14.83 1.91 -9.82
C VAL A 50 -16.06 2.74 -9.45
N ASP A 51 -17.15 2.07 -9.09
CA ASP A 51 -18.44 2.72 -8.87
C ASP A 51 -18.61 3.22 -7.42
N ASP A 52 -17.87 2.62 -6.48
CA ASP A 52 -17.88 2.97 -5.07
C ASP A 52 -16.50 2.86 -4.41
N TRP A 53 -16.43 3.26 -3.14
CA TRP A 53 -15.18 3.25 -2.39
C TRP A 53 -14.70 1.84 -2.08
N TYR A 54 -15.61 0.88 -1.90
CA TYR A 54 -15.27 -0.52 -1.63
C TYR A 54 -14.57 -1.16 -2.83
N GLY A 55 -15.08 -0.95 -4.04
CA GLY A 55 -14.43 -1.35 -5.29
C GLY A 55 -13.11 -0.62 -5.53
N THR A 56 -12.96 0.63 -5.05
CA THR A 56 -11.69 1.36 -5.09
C THR A 56 -10.66 0.71 -4.17
N ILE A 57 -11.02 0.40 -2.91
CA ILE A 57 -10.16 -0.33 -1.96
C ILE A 57 -9.74 -1.68 -2.56
N GLY A 58 -10.70 -2.46 -3.07
CA GLY A 58 -10.43 -3.75 -3.68
C GLY A 58 -9.48 -3.67 -4.87
N SER A 59 -9.64 -2.66 -5.73
CA SER A 59 -8.75 -2.44 -6.87
C SER A 59 -7.32 -2.14 -6.43
N ILE A 60 -7.12 -1.32 -5.40
CA ILE A 60 -5.79 -0.96 -4.89
C ILE A 60 -5.15 -2.14 -4.13
N VAL A 61 -5.84 -2.69 -3.13
CA VAL A 61 -5.30 -3.72 -2.22
C VAL A 61 -4.96 -5.01 -2.95
N GLN A 62 -5.72 -5.38 -3.98
CA GLN A 62 -5.42 -6.58 -4.75
C GLN A 62 -4.36 -6.35 -5.83
N GLY A 63 -3.86 -5.12 -5.99
CA GLY A 63 -2.71 -4.80 -6.86
C GLY A 63 -3.06 -4.24 -8.24
N GLY A 64 -4.25 -3.67 -8.45
CA GLY A 64 -4.68 -3.11 -9.73
C GLY A 64 -5.03 -1.63 -9.68
N GLY A 65 -4.36 -0.84 -8.84
CA GLY A 65 -4.59 0.60 -8.74
C GLY A 65 -4.41 1.33 -10.07
N SER A 66 -3.37 0.95 -10.81
CA SER A 66 -3.05 1.51 -12.14
C SER A 66 -4.10 1.20 -13.22
N LEU A 67 -4.99 0.24 -12.97
CA LEU A 67 -6.08 -0.14 -13.86
C LEU A 67 -7.35 0.69 -13.65
N ILE A 68 -7.38 1.57 -12.65
CA ILE A 68 -8.51 2.48 -12.45
C ILE A 68 -8.51 3.50 -13.59
N LYS A 69 -9.60 3.51 -14.35
CA LYS A 69 -9.78 4.41 -15.48
C LYS A 69 -9.96 5.85 -15.00
N ARG A 70 -9.46 6.81 -15.78
CA ARG A 70 -9.81 8.23 -15.60
C ARG A 70 -11.27 8.52 -15.90
N SER A 71 -11.77 9.60 -15.30
CA SER A 71 -13.03 10.18 -15.74
C SER A 71 -12.90 10.64 -17.20
N ARG A 72 -14.02 10.79 -17.90
CA ARG A 72 -14.00 11.27 -19.29
C ARG A 72 -13.30 12.63 -19.43
N GLU A 73 -13.55 13.54 -18.48
CA GLU A 73 -12.90 14.85 -18.43
C GLU A 73 -11.40 14.72 -18.12
N GLY A 74 -11.03 13.87 -17.15
CA GLY A 74 -9.65 13.61 -16.80
C GLY A 74 -8.84 13.01 -17.96
N GLU A 75 -9.43 12.11 -18.73
CA GLU A 75 -8.79 11.54 -19.93
C GLU A 75 -8.63 12.59 -21.03
N ALA A 76 -9.63 13.44 -21.26
CA ALA A 76 -9.53 14.53 -22.24
C ALA A 76 -8.41 15.53 -21.87
N LYS A 77 -8.32 15.93 -20.60
CA LYS A 77 -7.24 16.79 -20.11
C LYS A 77 -5.88 16.12 -20.23
N MET A 78 -5.80 14.83 -19.88
CA MET A 78 -4.56 14.08 -19.98
C MET A 78 -4.11 13.92 -21.44
N GLN A 79 -5.03 13.67 -22.36
CA GLN A 79 -4.70 13.60 -23.79
C GLN A 79 -4.19 14.95 -24.30
N ALA A 80 -4.87 16.06 -23.97
CA ALA A 80 -4.40 17.39 -24.34
C ALA A 80 -3.00 17.71 -23.79
N ALA A 81 -2.70 17.29 -22.56
CA ALA A 81 -1.36 17.45 -21.99
C ALA A 81 -0.31 16.56 -22.67
N ARG A 82 -0.65 15.33 -23.11
CA ARG A 82 0.25 14.47 -23.92
C ARG A 82 0.58 15.07 -25.27
N ASP A 83 -0.38 15.76 -25.87
CA ASP A 83 -0.21 16.42 -27.17
C ASP A 83 0.77 17.60 -27.06
N VAL A 84 0.89 18.24 -25.89
CA VAL A 84 1.84 19.33 -25.61
C VAL A 84 3.20 18.83 -25.12
N ALA A 85 3.23 17.79 -24.29
CA ALA A 85 4.44 17.21 -23.70
C ALA A 85 4.54 15.72 -24.03
N THR A 86 4.94 15.42 -25.27
CA THR A 86 4.96 14.04 -25.78
C THR A 86 6.06 13.21 -25.12
N GLY A 87 5.63 12.19 -24.38
CA GLY A 87 6.50 11.19 -23.78
C GLY A 87 7.03 11.53 -22.38
N PRO A 88 7.69 10.57 -21.71
CA PRO A 88 7.99 10.69 -20.27
C PRO A 88 8.97 11.80 -19.91
N VAL A 89 9.92 12.11 -20.78
CA VAL A 89 10.92 13.16 -20.55
C VAL A 89 10.28 14.54 -20.54
N ALA A 90 9.43 14.85 -21.53
CA ALA A 90 8.75 16.14 -21.61
C ALA A 90 7.76 16.31 -20.46
N SER A 91 7.01 15.25 -20.13
CA SER A 91 6.09 15.26 -18.99
C SER A 91 6.84 15.42 -17.66
N GLY A 92 7.98 14.77 -17.48
CA GLY A 92 8.85 14.93 -16.31
C GLY A 92 9.38 16.36 -16.15
N ALA A 93 9.85 16.99 -17.24
CA ALA A 93 10.32 18.37 -17.22
C ALA A 93 9.20 19.36 -16.84
N TYR A 94 7.97 19.14 -17.36
CA TYR A 94 6.79 19.92 -16.96
C TYR A 94 6.54 19.80 -15.45
N VAL A 95 6.53 18.58 -14.90
CA VAL A 95 6.30 18.37 -13.46
C VAL A 95 7.42 18.99 -12.62
N LYS A 96 8.70 18.81 -12.98
CA LYS A 96 9.82 19.49 -12.29
C LYS A 96 9.62 21.00 -12.28
N LYS A 97 9.21 21.60 -13.40
CA LYS A 97 8.92 23.03 -13.49
C LYS A 97 7.77 23.46 -12.58
N MET A 98 6.68 22.70 -12.59
CA MET A 98 5.50 22.92 -11.73
C MET A 98 5.88 22.89 -10.24
N LEU A 99 6.75 21.96 -9.86
CA LEU A 99 7.16 21.73 -8.46
C LEU A 99 8.31 22.62 -7.99
N GLY A 100 8.97 23.37 -8.89
CA GLY A 100 10.14 24.18 -8.55
C GLY A 100 11.44 23.35 -8.42
N TRP A 101 11.52 22.20 -9.07
CA TRP A 101 12.65 21.24 -9.00
C TRP A 101 13.51 21.25 -10.26
N GLN A 102 13.66 22.39 -10.92
CA GLN A 102 14.48 22.53 -12.13
C GLN A 102 15.98 22.46 -11.85
N ASP A 103 16.41 22.77 -10.62
CA ASP A 103 17.81 22.82 -10.23
C ASP A 103 18.31 21.43 -9.80
N ASP A 104 18.97 20.70 -10.69
CA ASP A 104 19.51 19.38 -10.36
C ASP A 104 20.77 19.43 -9.44
N SER A 105 21.22 20.62 -8.98
CA SER A 105 22.38 20.74 -8.08
C SER A 105 22.10 20.38 -6.62
N LEU A 106 20.82 20.27 -6.23
CA LEU A 106 20.41 19.84 -4.90
C LEU A 106 20.70 18.34 -4.73
N ILE A 107 21.89 18.03 -4.20
CA ILE A 107 22.26 16.69 -3.78
C ILE A 107 21.86 16.53 -2.32
N ARG A 108 20.89 15.66 -2.06
CA ARG A 108 20.52 15.31 -0.69
C ARG A 108 21.62 14.46 -0.04
N THR A 109 21.96 14.76 1.20
CA THR A 109 22.78 13.91 2.06
C THR A 109 21.91 13.15 3.06
N GLY A 110 22.12 11.83 3.23
CA GLY A 110 21.43 11.00 4.23
C GLY A 110 20.47 9.98 3.61
N ASN A 111 19.46 9.53 4.36
CA ASN A 111 18.41 8.62 3.87
C ASN A 111 17.14 9.41 3.47
N PHE A 112 16.52 9.05 2.34
CA PHE A 112 15.34 9.72 1.76
C PHE A 112 14.10 9.61 2.67
N TRP A 113 14.04 8.55 3.47
CA TRP A 113 12.91 8.21 4.34
C TRP A 113 13.09 8.61 5.80
N GLU A 114 14.04 9.49 6.10
CA GLU A 114 14.14 10.12 7.41
C GLU A 114 13.00 11.11 7.65
N GLU A 115 12.48 11.17 8.88
CA GLU A 115 11.31 12.00 9.22
C GLU A 115 11.50 13.48 8.92
N LYS A 116 12.74 13.99 8.99
CA LYS A 116 13.09 15.37 8.63
C LYS A 116 12.79 15.72 7.16
N ILE A 117 12.77 14.71 6.27
CA ILE A 117 12.50 14.87 4.84
C ILE A 117 10.99 14.95 4.56
N TYR A 118 10.13 14.39 5.42
CA TYR A 118 8.70 14.23 5.14
C TYR A 118 7.94 15.55 4.89
N GLN A 119 8.51 16.67 5.33
CA GLN A 119 7.96 18.01 5.11
C GLN A 119 8.85 18.89 4.23
N ASP A 120 9.95 18.35 3.70
CA ASP A 120 10.86 19.07 2.81
C ASP A 120 10.27 19.15 1.40
N ARG A 121 9.74 20.34 1.07
CA ARG A 121 9.14 20.64 -0.24
C ARG A 121 10.12 20.56 -1.41
N ASN A 122 11.43 20.60 -1.13
CA ASN A 122 12.44 20.38 -2.16
C ASN A 122 12.60 18.91 -2.53
N MET A 123 12.04 17.98 -1.74
CA MET A 123 12.14 16.53 -1.96
C MET A 123 10.78 15.87 -2.18
N LEU A 124 9.75 16.33 -1.47
CA LEU A 124 8.43 15.71 -1.42
C LEU A 124 7.33 16.79 -1.50
N GLN A 125 6.35 16.60 -2.38
CA GLN A 125 5.17 17.48 -2.42
C GLN A 125 3.90 16.66 -2.65
N ILE A 126 2.88 16.92 -1.83
CA ILE A 126 1.53 16.35 -1.98
C ILE A 126 0.59 17.43 -2.52
N ILE A 127 0.16 17.28 -3.76
CA ILE A 127 -0.70 18.25 -4.47
C ILE A 127 -1.91 17.55 -5.11
N PRO A 128 -3.03 18.26 -5.38
CA PRO A 128 -4.15 17.65 -6.07
C PRO A 128 -3.72 17.13 -7.45
N ASN A 129 -4.26 16.00 -7.89
CA ASN A 129 -3.98 15.50 -9.23
C ASN A 129 -4.73 16.35 -10.28
N GLU A 130 -4.00 16.95 -11.23
CA GLU A 130 -4.57 17.72 -12.34
C GLU A 130 -5.43 16.85 -13.30
N HIS A 131 -5.20 15.54 -13.29
CA HIS A 131 -5.83 14.54 -14.16
C HIS A 131 -6.34 13.32 -13.37
N PRO A 132 -7.35 13.52 -12.50
CA PRO A 132 -7.77 12.51 -11.54
C PRO A 132 -8.42 11.29 -12.20
N TYR A 133 -8.38 10.18 -11.47
CA TYR A 133 -9.13 8.97 -11.80
C TYR A 133 -10.65 9.21 -11.75
N GLY A 134 -11.41 8.33 -12.41
CA GLY A 134 -12.86 8.27 -12.31
C GLY A 134 -13.25 7.61 -11.00
N LEU A 135 -13.21 8.39 -9.92
CA LEU A 135 -13.44 7.94 -8.56
C LEU A 135 -14.89 8.24 -8.12
N PRO A 136 -15.43 7.47 -7.17
CA PRO A 136 -16.75 7.71 -6.61
C PRO A 136 -16.82 9.04 -5.86
N GLU A 137 -18.05 9.53 -5.64
CA GLU A 137 -18.30 10.80 -4.97
C GLU A 137 -17.65 10.87 -3.57
N GLY A 138 -17.10 12.04 -3.24
CA GLY A 138 -16.46 12.30 -1.95
C GLY A 138 -15.05 11.73 -1.80
N VAL A 139 -14.49 11.10 -2.84
CA VAL A 139 -13.09 10.68 -2.89
C VAL A 139 -12.25 11.73 -3.61
N GLU A 140 -11.16 12.13 -2.98
CA GLU A 140 -10.18 13.05 -3.55
C GLU A 140 -8.97 12.29 -4.07
N HIS A 141 -8.41 12.78 -5.18
CA HIS A 141 -7.20 12.22 -5.79
C HIS A 141 -6.05 13.23 -5.72
N TRP A 142 -5.01 12.86 -4.99
CA TRP A 142 -3.78 13.62 -4.81
C TRP A 142 -2.58 12.88 -5.41
N MET A 143 -1.53 13.62 -5.74
CA MET A 143 -0.23 13.09 -6.14
C MET A 143 0.77 13.37 -5.03
N LEU A 144 1.44 12.35 -4.52
CA LEU A 144 2.67 12.51 -3.76
C LEU A 144 3.83 12.39 -4.75
N TRP A 145 4.45 13.52 -5.08
CA TRP A 145 5.65 13.57 -5.93
C TRP A 145 6.91 13.45 -5.09
N THR A 146 7.88 12.71 -5.61
CA THR A 146 9.22 12.55 -5.03
C THR A 146 10.27 12.99 -6.04
N ARG A 147 11.19 13.86 -5.61
CA ARG A 147 12.24 14.39 -6.51
C ARG A 147 13.21 13.31 -6.99
N GLU A 148 13.53 12.39 -6.10
CA GLU A 148 14.37 11.22 -6.34
C GLU A 148 13.51 9.95 -6.33
N SER A 149 14.06 8.83 -6.83
CA SER A 149 13.39 7.53 -6.70
C SER A 149 13.23 7.15 -5.22
N PRO A 150 12.00 6.87 -4.76
CA PRO A 150 11.71 6.42 -3.41
C PRO A 150 12.15 4.96 -3.16
N LEU A 151 12.37 4.19 -4.23
CA LEU A 151 12.67 2.77 -4.18
C LEU A 151 14.18 2.53 -4.11
N THR A 152 14.73 2.68 -2.91
CA THR A 152 16.14 2.42 -2.58
C THR A 152 16.22 1.46 -1.39
N PRO A 153 17.38 0.81 -1.12
CA PRO A 153 17.56 -0.07 0.05
C PRO A 153 17.18 0.59 1.38
N ASP A 154 17.31 1.90 1.45
CA ASP A 154 16.92 2.72 2.59
C ASP A 154 15.44 2.61 2.97
N LEU A 155 14.56 2.23 2.03
CA LEU A 155 13.13 1.99 2.25
C LEU A 155 12.86 0.83 3.23
N PHE A 156 13.79 -0.12 3.32
CA PHE A 156 13.69 -1.28 4.21
C PHE A 156 14.40 -1.07 5.56
N LYS A 157 15.19 0.00 5.70
CA LYS A 157 15.89 0.29 6.97
C LYS A 157 14.88 0.76 8.03
N PRO A 158 14.93 0.22 9.26
CA PRO A 158 14.09 0.71 10.36
C PRO A 158 14.51 2.12 10.75
N LEU A 159 13.56 2.94 11.20
CA LEU A 159 13.90 4.12 11.98
C LEU A 159 14.44 3.72 13.37
N PRO A 160 15.14 4.61 14.09
CA PRO A 160 15.74 4.28 15.40
C PRO A 160 14.76 3.74 16.46
N HIS A 161 13.46 3.97 16.28
CA HIS A 161 12.39 3.55 17.19
C HIS A 161 11.52 2.41 16.62
N GLU A 162 11.91 1.80 15.51
CA GLU A 162 11.17 0.73 14.84
C GLU A 162 11.90 -0.61 14.99
N GLU A 163 11.11 -1.68 15.12
CA GLU A 163 11.61 -3.05 15.02
C GLU A 163 11.31 -3.60 13.63
N VAL A 164 12.26 -4.34 13.07
CA VAL A 164 12.09 -4.95 11.75
C VAL A 164 11.16 -6.17 11.88
N PRO A 165 10.07 -6.25 11.10
CA PRO A 165 9.10 -7.35 11.22
C PRO A 165 9.66 -8.69 10.71
N ASN A 166 10.62 -8.65 9.78
CA ASN A 166 11.23 -9.81 9.17
C ASN A 166 12.74 -9.58 8.97
N GLN A 167 13.58 -10.48 9.48
CA GLN A 167 15.04 -10.37 9.40
C GLN A 167 15.58 -10.38 7.96
N ASP A 168 14.82 -10.93 7.01
CA ASP A 168 15.14 -10.86 5.59
C ASP A 168 15.26 -9.43 5.06
N PHE A 169 14.59 -8.46 5.70
CA PHE A 169 14.70 -7.04 5.35
C PHE A 169 16.01 -6.38 5.78
N LEU A 170 16.87 -7.12 6.49
CA LEU A 170 18.25 -6.73 6.78
C LEU A 170 19.27 -7.37 5.82
N ASN A 171 18.85 -8.34 5.01
CA ASN A 171 19.70 -8.98 4.01
C ASN A 171 19.73 -8.14 2.73
N SER A 172 20.91 -7.64 2.36
CA SER A 172 21.08 -6.76 1.19
C SER A 172 20.64 -7.40 -0.14
N ALA A 173 21.01 -8.65 -0.40
CA ALA A 173 20.63 -9.35 -1.63
C ALA A 173 19.10 -9.54 -1.71
N ARG A 174 18.48 -9.86 -0.58
CA ARG A 174 17.03 -10.01 -0.47
C ARG A 174 16.31 -8.68 -0.67
N VAL A 175 16.78 -7.60 -0.04
CA VAL A 175 16.23 -6.25 -0.19
C VAL A 175 16.28 -5.78 -1.64
N GLU A 176 17.38 -6.02 -2.34
CA GLU A 176 17.53 -5.70 -3.76
C GLU A 176 16.48 -6.41 -4.63
N ALA A 177 16.24 -7.71 -4.39
CA ALA A 177 15.19 -8.45 -5.09
C ALA A 177 13.78 -7.93 -4.76
N LEU A 178 13.52 -7.60 -3.49
CA LEU A 178 12.23 -7.03 -3.04
C LEU A 178 11.97 -5.64 -3.64
N ILE A 179 12.99 -4.80 -3.79
CA ILE A 179 12.87 -3.51 -4.46
C ILE A 179 12.48 -3.71 -5.93
N ARG A 180 13.11 -4.65 -6.62
CA ARG A 180 12.75 -4.98 -8.01
C ARG A 180 11.34 -5.54 -8.11
N TYR A 181 10.92 -6.39 -7.17
CA TYR A 181 9.53 -6.85 -7.07
C TYR A 181 8.55 -5.68 -6.92
N ILE A 182 8.81 -4.75 -5.98
CA ILE A 182 7.99 -3.56 -5.75
C ILE A 182 7.98 -2.63 -6.97
N ASN A 183 9.07 -2.54 -7.74
CA ASN A 183 9.10 -1.76 -8.98
C ASN A 183 8.43 -2.48 -10.17
N HIS A 184 8.27 -3.80 -10.09
CA HIS A 184 7.62 -4.65 -11.10
C HIS A 184 6.11 -4.75 -10.92
N TYR A 185 5.55 -4.41 -9.77
CA TYR A 185 4.11 -4.45 -9.53
C TYR A 185 3.59 -3.12 -9.01
N ASP A 186 2.26 -2.93 -8.95
CA ASP A 186 1.71 -1.74 -8.26
C ASP A 186 2.12 -1.80 -6.79
N PHE A 187 2.83 -0.78 -6.33
CA PHE A 187 3.21 -0.64 -4.94
C PHE A 187 2.11 0.13 -4.19
N TYR A 188 1.40 -0.54 -3.29
CA TYR A 188 0.24 0.04 -2.63
C TYR A 188 0.34 -0.01 -1.10
N GLY A 189 -0.56 0.72 -0.45
CA GLY A 189 -0.79 0.61 0.98
C GLY A 189 -2.06 1.35 1.40
N THR A 190 -2.48 1.11 2.65
CA THR A 190 -3.74 1.62 3.19
C THR A 190 -3.53 2.19 4.59
N SER A 191 -4.36 3.16 4.97
CA SER A 191 -4.44 3.61 6.37
C SER A 191 -5.83 4.14 6.70
N GLY A 192 -6.23 4.02 7.96
CA GLY A 192 -7.53 4.48 8.44
C GLY A 192 -8.73 3.62 7.99
N ILE A 193 -8.53 2.60 7.16
CA ILE A 193 -9.58 1.63 6.78
C ILE A 193 -9.63 0.53 7.85
N SER A 194 -10.82 0.07 8.21
CA SER A 194 -10.97 -0.98 9.22
C SER A 194 -10.57 -2.36 8.69
N ASP A 195 -10.01 -3.20 9.56
CA ASP A 195 -9.69 -4.59 9.23
C ASP A 195 -10.92 -5.39 8.79
N GLU A 196 -12.10 -5.03 9.31
CA GLU A 196 -13.38 -5.62 8.91
C GLU A 196 -13.72 -5.39 7.43
N VAL A 197 -13.29 -4.28 6.84
CA VAL A 197 -13.43 -4.04 5.40
C VAL A 197 -12.29 -4.72 4.63
N LEU A 198 -11.07 -4.67 5.16
CA LEU A 198 -9.89 -5.21 4.48
C LEU A 198 -9.91 -6.74 4.34
N LYS A 199 -10.57 -7.46 5.26
CA LYS A 199 -10.63 -8.93 5.24
C LYS A 199 -11.30 -9.52 3.99
N ASP A 200 -12.12 -8.73 3.29
CA ASP A 200 -12.84 -9.17 2.11
C ASP A 200 -11.94 -9.23 0.86
N PHE A 201 -10.75 -8.63 0.94
CA PHE A 201 -9.81 -8.55 -0.17
C PHE A 201 -8.62 -9.45 0.06
N VAL A 202 -8.13 -10.07 -1.02
CA VAL A 202 -6.92 -10.91 -0.99
C VAL A 202 -5.73 -10.06 -1.47
N PRO A 203 -4.84 -9.59 -0.58
CA PRO A 203 -3.79 -8.64 -0.97
C PRO A 203 -2.90 -9.22 -2.09
N SER A 204 -2.60 -8.37 -3.07
CA SER A 204 -1.77 -8.72 -4.24
C SER A 204 -2.30 -9.89 -5.10
N LYS A 205 -3.59 -10.24 -5.02
CA LYS A 205 -4.21 -11.31 -5.83
C LYS A 205 -4.04 -11.10 -7.33
N PHE A 206 -3.96 -9.87 -7.81
CA PHE A 206 -3.73 -9.60 -9.22
C PHE A 206 -2.34 -10.05 -9.72
N PHE A 207 -1.31 -9.90 -8.89
CA PHE A 207 0.06 -10.31 -9.23
C PHE A 207 0.22 -11.82 -9.10
N HIS A 208 -0.34 -12.35 -8.01
CA HIS A 208 -0.31 -13.76 -7.62
C HIS A 208 -1.75 -14.28 -7.52
N PRO A 209 -2.38 -14.68 -8.65
CA PRO A 209 -3.76 -15.15 -8.67
C PRO A 209 -3.96 -16.43 -7.88
N THR A 210 -2.89 -17.21 -7.71
CA THR A 210 -2.84 -18.46 -6.98
C THR A 210 -1.66 -18.45 -6.00
N GLU A 211 -1.73 -19.26 -4.93
CA GLU A 211 -0.68 -19.31 -3.89
C GLU A 211 0.65 -19.91 -4.38
N ASP A 212 0.60 -20.75 -5.42
CA ASP A 212 1.77 -21.39 -6.03
C ASP A 212 2.53 -20.47 -7.00
N LYS A 213 1.88 -19.40 -7.49
CA LYS A 213 2.57 -18.44 -8.36
C LYS A 213 3.58 -17.65 -7.54
N VAL A 214 4.86 -17.79 -7.89
CA VAL A 214 5.96 -17.00 -7.35
C VAL A 214 6.50 -16.07 -8.42
N TRP A 215 6.97 -14.89 -8.00
CA TRP A 215 7.77 -14.03 -8.85
C TRP A 215 9.24 -14.42 -8.68
N VAL A 216 9.97 -14.54 -9.78
CA VAL A 216 11.41 -14.87 -9.76
C VAL A 216 12.17 -13.64 -10.20
N ASP A 217 13.08 -13.18 -9.36
CA ASP A 217 13.89 -12.01 -9.65
C ASP A 217 14.79 -12.28 -10.86
N PRO A 218 14.70 -11.45 -11.93
CA PRO A 218 15.46 -11.68 -13.14
C PRO A 218 16.98 -11.51 -12.96
N LEU A 219 17.45 -10.91 -11.85
CA LEU A 219 18.86 -10.61 -11.63
C LEU A 219 19.55 -11.46 -10.56
N SER A 220 18.82 -12.06 -9.62
CA SER A 220 19.42 -12.77 -8.47
C SER A 220 18.83 -14.14 -8.17
N THR A 221 17.87 -14.64 -8.97
CA THR A 221 17.17 -15.93 -8.78
C THR A 221 16.32 -16.03 -7.49
N GLU A 222 16.35 -15.01 -6.65
CA GLU A 222 15.48 -14.83 -5.50
C GLU A 222 14.02 -15.00 -5.90
N LYS A 223 13.23 -15.66 -5.04
CA LYS A 223 11.80 -15.89 -5.27
C LYS A 223 10.99 -15.08 -4.28
N VAL A 224 9.93 -14.45 -4.75
CA VAL A 224 9.00 -13.68 -3.93
C VAL A 224 7.60 -14.29 -4.07
N THR A 225 7.12 -14.86 -2.96
CA THR A 225 5.73 -15.32 -2.83
C THR A 225 4.79 -14.14 -2.62
N ARG A 226 3.48 -14.37 -2.76
CA ARG A 226 2.46 -13.35 -2.49
C ARG A 226 2.57 -12.77 -1.08
N LYS A 227 2.75 -13.63 -0.07
CA LYS A 227 2.83 -13.22 1.34
C LYS A 227 4.06 -12.34 1.59
N GLU A 228 5.22 -12.75 1.07
CA GLU A 228 6.46 -11.97 1.20
C GLU A 228 6.36 -10.63 0.47
N GLY A 229 5.76 -10.60 -0.72
CA GLY A 229 5.51 -9.38 -1.47
C GLY A 229 4.62 -8.40 -0.69
N VAL A 230 3.53 -8.90 -0.10
CA VAL A 230 2.62 -8.09 0.73
C VAL A 230 3.31 -7.58 1.99
N GLU A 231 4.11 -8.41 2.67
CA GLU A 231 4.88 -8.01 3.85
C GLU A 231 5.92 -6.94 3.50
N ALA A 232 6.62 -7.11 2.38
CA ALA A 232 7.60 -6.15 1.87
C ALA A 232 6.94 -4.81 1.49
N MET A 233 5.81 -4.84 0.79
CA MET A 233 5.03 -3.64 0.47
C MET A 233 4.50 -2.96 1.72
N SER A 234 4.01 -3.70 2.72
CA SER A 234 3.58 -3.13 3.99
C SER A 234 4.72 -2.44 4.73
N TRP A 235 5.88 -3.11 4.84
CA TRP A 235 7.05 -2.56 5.50
C TRP A 235 7.56 -1.33 4.76
N ALA A 236 7.82 -1.42 3.46
CA ALA A 236 8.21 -0.28 2.64
C ALA A 236 7.19 0.88 2.69
N GLY A 237 5.91 0.54 2.57
CA GLY A 237 4.79 1.47 2.51
C GLY A 237 4.59 2.30 3.76
N ARG A 238 5.10 1.86 4.91
CA ARG A 238 5.01 2.60 6.17
C ARG A 238 5.60 4.02 6.07
N HIS A 239 6.71 4.20 5.34
CA HIS A 239 7.33 5.50 5.14
C HIS A 239 6.46 6.40 4.26
N VAL A 240 5.91 5.84 3.17
CA VAL A 240 4.97 6.53 2.29
C VAL A 240 3.75 7.01 3.07
N LEU A 241 3.16 6.15 3.91
CA LEU A 241 2.04 6.51 4.77
C LEU A 241 2.41 7.58 5.79
N LYS A 242 3.59 7.51 6.42
CA LYS A 242 4.05 8.57 7.34
C LYS A 242 4.11 9.93 6.64
N VAL A 243 4.58 10.00 5.39
CA VAL A 243 4.56 11.23 4.58
C VAL A 243 3.12 11.68 4.30
N ILE A 244 2.25 10.77 3.85
CA ILE A 244 0.83 11.09 3.57
C ILE A 244 0.12 11.62 4.82
N HIS A 245 0.43 11.06 6.00
CA HIS A 245 -0.16 11.45 7.28
C HIS A 245 0.21 12.87 7.74
N THR A 246 1.27 13.47 7.18
CA THR A 246 1.57 14.90 7.42
C THR A 246 0.46 15.83 6.91
N LYS A 247 -0.34 15.34 5.94
CA LYS A 247 -1.44 16.09 5.32
C LYS A 247 -2.81 15.50 5.63
N PHE A 248 -2.95 14.17 5.66
CA PHE A 248 -4.22 13.48 5.86
C PHE A 248 -4.17 12.59 7.09
N SER A 249 -4.87 12.99 8.16
CA SER A 249 -4.92 12.18 9.37
C SER A 249 -5.73 10.89 9.14
N PRO A 250 -5.20 9.69 9.47
CA PRO A 250 -5.96 8.44 9.36
C PRO A 250 -7.12 8.35 10.36
N MET A 251 -7.22 9.28 11.32
CA MET A 251 -8.40 9.43 12.18
C MET A 251 -9.57 10.10 11.45
N GLU A 252 -9.30 10.88 10.42
CA GLU A 252 -10.29 11.68 9.69
C GLU A 252 -10.53 11.18 8.27
N TYR A 253 -9.59 10.44 7.72
CA TYR A 253 -9.61 9.92 6.36
C TYR A 253 -9.38 8.42 6.34
N GLU A 254 -10.01 7.77 5.38
CA GLU A 254 -9.58 6.50 4.81
C GLU A 254 -8.64 6.81 3.66
N ILE A 255 -7.49 6.17 3.64
CA ILE A 255 -6.35 6.53 2.80
C ILE A 255 -5.90 5.29 2.05
N LEU A 256 -5.74 5.44 0.75
CA LEU A 256 -5.09 4.48 -0.14
C LEU A 256 -3.94 5.19 -0.84
N PHE A 257 -2.85 4.49 -1.11
CA PHE A 257 -1.92 4.92 -2.14
C PHE A 257 -1.63 3.77 -3.11
N ASP A 258 -1.30 4.14 -4.34
CA ASP A 258 -0.63 3.26 -5.30
C ASP A 258 0.55 4.01 -5.94
N ARG A 259 1.56 3.26 -6.34
CA ARG A 259 2.60 3.70 -7.27
C ARG A 259 2.60 2.70 -8.42
N PRO A 260 2.33 3.14 -9.66
CA PRO A 260 2.43 2.28 -10.82
C PRO A 260 3.83 1.67 -10.93
N PRO A 261 4.01 0.48 -11.50
CA PRO A 261 5.34 0.00 -11.85
C PRO A 261 5.95 0.91 -12.91
N GLU A 262 7.27 1.00 -12.94
CA GLU A 262 7.98 1.93 -13.83
C GLU A 262 7.60 1.75 -15.30
N ARG A 263 7.45 0.49 -15.77
CA ARG A 263 7.01 0.18 -17.13
C ARG A 263 5.64 0.79 -17.49
N TRP A 264 4.77 1.06 -16.51
CA TRP A 264 3.45 1.64 -16.72
C TRP A 264 3.37 3.15 -16.46
N LYS A 265 4.48 3.83 -16.12
CA LYS A 265 4.48 5.29 -15.87
C LYS A 265 4.61 6.16 -17.10
N SER A 266 3.73 7.17 -17.19
CA SER A 266 3.92 8.27 -18.13
C SER A 266 4.99 9.26 -17.68
N VAL A 267 5.33 9.28 -16.39
CA VAL A 267 6.41 10.11 -15.82
C VAL A 267 7.26 9.22 -14.91
N VAL A 268 8.51 8.97 -15.28
CA VAL A 268 9.42 8.14 -14.47
C VAL A 268 10.20 9.01 -13.47
N SER A 269 10.61 10.21 -13.89
CA SER A 269 11.30 11.19 -13.05
C SER A 269 10.69 12.58 -13.26
N PRO A 270 10.24 13.27 -12.19
CA PRO A 270 10.19 12.82 -10.78
C PRO A 270 9.25 11.61 -10.60
N ASP A 271 9.50 10.83 -9.56
CA ASP A 271 8.66 9.67 -9.24
C ASP A 271 7.41 10.12 -8.46
N HIS A 272 6.37 9.28 -8.39
CA HIS A 272 5.09 9.62 -7.81
C HIS A 272 4.28 8.43 -7.30
N PHE A 273 3.39 8.76 -6.38
CA PHE A 273 2.32 7.90 -5.88
C PHE A 273 0.98 8.62 -6.12
N HIS A 274 -0.02 7.86 -6.57
CA HIS A 274 -1.41 8.27 -6.48
C HIS A 274 -1.87 8.08 -5.03
N VAL A 275 -2.48 9.10 -4.45
CA VAL A 275 -2.98 9.10 -3.08
C VAL A 275 -4.48 9.39 -3.12
N LEU A 276 -5.28 8.40 -2.75
CA LEU A 276 -6.74 8.49 -2.76
C LEU A 276 -7.22 8.61 -1.32
N VAL A 277 -7.98 9.66 -1.03
CA VAL A 277 -8.48 9.91 0.32
C VAL A 277 -9.98 10.08 0.32
N LYS A 278 -10.64 9.48 1.30
CA LYS A 278 -12.07 9.65 1.55
C LYS A 278 -12.27 10.08 2.99
N ARG A 279 -12.97 11.18 3.21
CA ARG A 279 -13.25 11.65 4.57
C ARG A 279 -14.21 10.70 5.28
N LYS A 280 -13.88 10.35 6.52
CA LYS A 280 -14.76 9.53 7.38
C LYS A 280 -16.00 10.31 7.79
N PRO A 281 -17.16 9.66 7.92
CA PRO A 281 -18.35 10.25 8.51
C PRO A 281 -18.09 10.85 9.91
N THR A 282 -18.76 11.96 10.22
CA THR A 282 -18.58 12.73 11.47
C THR A 282 -18.85 11.92 12.75
N GLU A 283 -19.73 10.93 12.68
CA GLU A 283 -20.10 10.05 13.79
C GLU A 283 -18.92 9.17 14.24
N ILE A 284 -18.18 8.59 13.27
CA ILE A 284 -16.98 7.79 13.53
C ILE A 284 -15.87 8.65 14.15
N ARG A 285 -15.75 9.92 13.72
CA ARG A 285 -14.77 10.88 14.28
C ARG A 285 -15.04 11.21 15.75
N THR A 286 -16.31 11.19 16.17
CA THR A 286 -16.70 11.51 17.55
C THR A 286 -16.47 10.32 18.49
N ALA A 287 -16.76 9.10 18.04
CA ALA A 287 -16.50 7.86 18.78
C ALA A 287 -15.00 7.59 19.02
N LEU A 288 -14.13 7.95 18.07
CA LEU A 288 -12.67 7.82 18.23
C LEU A 288 -12.05 8.88 19.15
N LYS A 289 -12.73 10.02 19.36
CA LYS A 289 -12.27 11.07 20.29
C LYS A 289 -12.63 10.74 21.75
N THR A 290 -13.74 10.05 21.97
CA THR A 290 -14.23 9.69 23.32
C THR A 290 -13.51 8.49 23.94
N THR A 291 -12.82 7.66 23.14
CA THR A 291 -12.04 6.49 23.60
C THR A 291 -10.62 6.81 24.06
N LYS A 292 -10.17 8.07 24.07
CA LYS A 292 -8.91 8.42 24.75
C LYS A 292 -9.04 8.09 26.25
N PRO A 293 -8.13 7.30 26.84
CA PRO A 293 -8.20 6.99 28.26
C PRO A 293 -8.12 8.30 29.04
N LYS A 294 -9.17 8.53 29.85
CA LYS A 294 -9.22 9.60 30.84
C LYS A 294 -7.95 9.45 31.67
N ARG A 295 -7.01 10.41 31.56
CA ARG A 295 -5.79 10.46 32.37
C ARG A 295 -6.20 10.27 33.81
N VAL A 296 -5.91 9.10 34.38
CA VAL A 296 -6.11 8.84 35.80
C VAL A 296 -5.21 9.84 36.51
N ARG A 297 -5.81 10.80 37.21
CA ARG A 297 -5.06 11.72 38.07
C ARG A 297 -4.26 10.86 39.05
N PRO A 298 -2.95 11.03 39.19
CA PRO A 298 -2.20 10.35 40.23
C PRO A 298 -2.79 10.77 41.59
N SER A 299 -3.14 9.76 42.39
CA SER A 299 -3.62 9.92 43.76
C SER A 299 -2.52 10.56 44.62
N PRO A 300 -2.79 11.60 45.42
CA PRO A 300 -1.76 12.32 46.18
C PRO A 300 -1.40 11.66 47.52
N TYR A 301 -1.58 10.35 47.68
CA TYR A 301 -1.22 9.65 48.92
C TYR A 301 -0.35 8.43 48.65
N THR A 302 0.95 8.62 48.69
CA THR A 302 1.89 7.58 49.10
C THR A 302 3.03 8.24 49.87
N ARG A 303 2.80 8.43 51.18
CA ARG A 303 3.84 8.86 52.10
C ARG A 303 4.67 7.63 52.46
N SER A 304 5.88 7.56 51.93
CA SER A 304 6.89 6.59 52.30
C SER A 304 7.26 6.77 53.78
N THR A 305 7.08 5.72 54.59
CA THR A 305 7.73 5.58 55.89
C THR A 305 8.80 4.51 55.75
N THR A 306 10.05 4.93 55.65
CA THR A 306 11.22 4.06 55.81
C THR A 306 11.68 4.14 57.26
N THR A 307 11.61 3.00 57.92
CA THR A 307 12.16 2.72 59.25
C THR A 307 13.69 2.66 59.17
N GLN A 308 14.40 3.34 60.07
CA GLN A 308 15.74 2.91 60.49
C GLN A 308 15.85 2.97 62.01
N LYS A 309 16.35 1.86 62.55
CA LYS A 309 16.50 1.49 63.96
C LYS A 309 18.00 1.31 64.22
N GLY A 310 18.47 1.73 65.39
CA GLY A 310 19.81 1.46 65.94
C GLY A 310 20.53 2.76 66.34
N SER A 311 21.22 2.89 67.46
CA SER A 311 21.51 2.04 68.63
C SER A 311 22.06 2.96 69.72
N LEU A 312 21.96 2.51 70.98
CA LEU A 312 22.33 3.18 72.23
C LEU A 312 23.80 3.63 72.34
N GLU A 313 24.03 4.66 73.17
CA GLU A 313 24.90 4.65 74.38
C GLU A 313 24.61 5.91 75.24
N SER A 314 24.00 5.73 76.41
CA SER A 314 24.59 5.71 77.77
C SER A 314 24.83 7.10 78.41
N LYS A 315 24.08 7.36 79.50
CA LYS A 315 24.56 7.98 80.74
C LYS A 315 23.57 7.65 81.86
N LEU A 316 24.14 7.02 82.90
CA LEU A 316 23.61 6.56 84.19
C LEU A 316 22.91 5.20 84.21
#